data_AF-A0A0D2L7J3-F1
#
_entry.id   AF-A0A0D2L7J3-F1
#
_cell.length_a   1.000
_cell.length_b   1.000
_cell.length_c   1.000
_cell.angle_alpha   90.00
_cell.angle_beta   90.00
_cell.angle_gamma   90.00
#
_symmetry.space_group_name_H-M   'P 1'
#
loop_
_entity.id
_entity.type
_entity.pdbx_description
1 polymer ?
#
loop_
_entity_poly.entity_id
_entity_poly.type
_entity_poly.pdbx_seq_one_letter_code
_entity_poly.pdbx_strand_id
1 'polypeptide(L)'
;MKIATEKEYYLASAFQEIYVPPSASIRLAGFSVAGTFLRGVLDKVGVEPQVKRIGAYKSAGDQLLRKDMSPEQREQLDALLEDIYQHWVETVARARGKSEAEVVALLDEGVYDNKRLEEGGWISGLRYEDQIIDDLKKRTGGKEDQVTKVGLRKYAAVRRGTFGLDGKKRIAVLRTSGAILGQSSGTGSAITPDAVIPKLRALAKDKGVAAVVLRVDSPGGDALASDLMWREIKQLGLKKPVIACMGDVAASGGYYMSMGAQAIVAQPLTITGSIGVVTGKFNLAELYQKAGYSKELISRGRYAQLLAADNRSFSADEAELFDRSAQFAYESFRDKAAASRGMAVEDMQAVAQGRVWSGTRAAARGLVDVVGGLWEAVALAKQAAGIPQEDKVTVVEVSRATTSPLALLGVGASAASLVLASAAAAVAQGASPGTALQRAVGAAAMQQLGAVAAAAGSPFGMSPAVLQALLSGLQQGQVMAFDFDAAGMASGGSSGLLSGPAVAAPSSGSSLFDEDGLGSAVAAADAWLSDALEEWVL
;
A
#
# COMPACT_ATOMS: atom_id res chain seq x y z
N MET A 1 23.53 -11.76 -0.38
CA MET A 1 22.72 -10.67 -0.98
C MET A 1 23.38 -10.21 -2.28
N LYS A 2 22.70 -10.34 -3.43
CA LYS A 2 23.24 -10.05 -4.78
C LYS A 2 22.96 -8.59 -5.24
N ILE A 3 21.82 -8.05 -4.83
CA ILE A 3 21.39 -6.66 -5.04
C ILE A 3 20.84 -6.16 -3.70
N ALA A 4 21.17 -4.93 -3.31
CA ALA A 4 20.63 -4.32 -2.11
C ALA A 4 20.50 -2.81 -2.23
N THR A 5 19.40 -2.29 -1.70
CA THR A 5 19.21 -0.89 -1.34
C THR A 5 19.01 -0.76 0.17
N GLU A 6 18.63 0.41 0.65
CA GLU A 6 18.37 0.71 2.07
C GLU A 6 17.41 -0.30 2.70
N LYS A 7 16.41 -0.76 1.95
CA LYS A 7 15.40 -1.74 2.42
C LYS A 7 16.00 -3.13 2.63
N GLU A 8 16.69 -3.67 1.63
CA GLU A 8 17.30 -5.00 1.73
C GLU A 8 18.39 -4.99 2.81
N TYR A 9 19.17 -3.91 2.89
CA TYR A 9 20.21 -3.76 3.90
C TYR A 9 19.62 -3.60 5.31
N TYR A 10 18.51 -2.87 5.48
CA TYR A 10 17.80 -2.78 6.76
C TYR A 10 17.41 -4.17 7.27
N LEU A 11 16.82 -5.00 6.40
CA LEU A 11 16.50 -6.39 6.74
C LEU A 11 17.77 -7.21 7.03
N ALA A 12 18.78 -7.10 6.18
CA ALA A 12 20.06 -7.79 6.35
C ALA A 12 20.76 -7.42 7.66
N SER A 13 20.59 -6.18 8.16
CA SER A 13 21.19 -5.72 9.41
C SER A 13 20.71 -6.52 10.62
N ALA A 14 19.52 -7.14 10.57
CA ALA A 14 19.02 -7.99 11.64
C ALA A 14 19.74 -9.35 11.75
N PHE A 15 20.53 -9.73 10.74
CA PHE A 15 21.27 -10.99 10.71
C PHE A 15 22.66 -10.84 11.33
N GLN A 16 23.15 -11.91 11.95
CA GLN A 16 24.49 -11.94 12.54
C GLN A 16 25.58 -11.83 11.46
N GLU A 17 25.36 -12.49 10.32
CA GLU A 17 26.30 -12.51 9.21
C GLU A 17 25.64 -12.01 7.92
N ILE A 18 26.32 -11.08 7.22
CA ILE A 18 25.88 -10.55 5.92
C ILE A 18 26.96 -10.85 4.89
N TYR A 19 26.67 -11.73 3.95
CA TYR A 19 27.58 -12.05 2.85
C TYR A 19 27.08 -11.51 1.52
N VAL A 20 27.99 -10.92 0.74
CA VAL A 20 27.71 -10.43 -0.61
C VAL A 20 28.77 -10.95 -1.58
N PRO A 21 28.43 -11.29 -2.82
CA PRO A 21 29.44 -11.53 -3.85
C PRO A 21 30.29 -10.27 -4.10
N PRO A 22 31.57 -10.40 -4.48
CA PRO A 22 32.44 -9.24 -4.76
C PRO A 22 31.82 -8.20 -5.70
N SER A 23 31.11 -8.66 -6.73
CA SER A 23 30.45 -7.82 -7.74
C SER A 23 28.97 -7.52 -7.45
N ALA A 24 28.51 -7.69 -6.21
CA ALA A 24 27.13 -7.37 -5.83
C ALA A 24 26.79 -5.90 -6.07
N SER A 25 25.54 -5.62 -6.45
CA SER A 25 25.06 -4.24 -6.62
C SER A 25 24.45 -3.75 -5.31
N ILE A 26 25.29 -3.22 -4.43
CA ILE A 26 24.87 -2.64 -3.16
C ILE A 26 24.85 -1.11 -3.32
N ARG A 27 23.70 -0.49 -3.12
CA ARG A 27 23.53 0.96 -3.22
C ARG A 27 22.88 1.48 -1.95
N LEU A 28 23.65 2.16 -1.13
CA LEU A 28 23.14 2.92 0.01
C LEU A 28 23.48 4.37 -0.25
N ALA A 29 22.46 5.21 -0.44
CA ALA A 29 22.56 6.62 -0.82
C ALA A 29 21.53 7.50 -0.08
N GLY A 30 20.75 6.91 0.83
CA GLY A 30 19.79 7.61 1.66
C GLY A 30 18.38 7.65 1.07
N PHE A 31 17.56 8.57 1.58
CA PHE A 31 16.12 8.59 1.32
C PHE A 31 15.71 9.88 0.61
N SER A 32 14.76 9.77 -0.30
CA SER A 32 14.13 10.92 -0.94
C SER A 32 12.63 10.71 -1.10
N VAL A 33 11.89 11.81 -1.11
CA VAL A 33 10.44 11.81 -1.37
C VAL A 33 10.13 12.85 -2.45
N ALA A 34 9.30 12.48 -3.41
CA ALA A 34 8.92 13.35 -4.51
C ALA A 34 7.40 13.59 -4.53
N GLY A 35 7.02 14.84 -4.79
CA GLY A 35 5.63 15.23 -5.05
C GLY A 35 5.35 15.21 -6.55
N THR A 36 4.22 14.63 -6.96
CA THR A 36 3.74 14.66 -8.36
C THR A 36 2.58 15.63 -8.49
N PHE A 37 2.61 16.48 -9.52
CA PHE A 37 1.61 17.53 -9.75
C PHE A 37 1.09 17.49 -11.19
N LEU A 38 -0.22 17.36 -11.33
CA LEU A 38 -0.91 17.22 -12.61
C LEU A 38 -1.59 18.51 -13.08
N ARG A 39 -1.65 19.56 -12.25
CA ARG A 39 -2.36 20.81 -12.61
C ARG A 39 -1.97 21.35 -13.97
N GLY A 40 -0.67 21.38 -14.27
CA GLY A 40 -0.18 21.85 -15.57
C GLY A 40 -0.60 20.98 -16.76
N VAL A 41 -0.83 19.69 -16.55
CA VAL A 41 -1.37 18.79 -17.57
C VAL A 41 -2.88 19.02 -17.72
N LEU A 42 -3.61 19.11 -16.60
CA LEU A 42 -5.05 19.34 -16.56
C LEU A 42 -5.43 20.66 -17.26
N ASP A 43 -4.67 21.73 -17.03
CA ASP A 43 -4.83 23.02 -17.73
C ASP A 43 -4.75 22.84 -19.26
N LYS A 44 -3.78 22.06 -19.75
CA LYS A 44 -3.58 21.85 -21.20
C LYS A 44 -4.74 21.09 -21.84
N VAL A 45 -5.24 20.05 -21.16
CA VAL A 45 -6.33 19.23 -21.66
C VAL A 45 -7.72 19.86 -21.45
N GLY A 46 -7.81 21.01 -20.76
CA GLY A 46 -9.09 21.68 -20.50
C GLY A 46 -9.91 21.01 -19.40
N VAL A 47 -9.23 20.48 -18.38
CA VAL A 47 -9.85 19.89 -17.19
C VAL A 47 -9.60 20.79 -15.99
N GLU A 48 -10.67 21.28 -15.36
CA GLU A 48 -10.60 22.11 -14.17
C GLU A 48 -11.00 21.30 -12.92
N PRO A 49 -10.05 20.97 -12.03
CA PRO A 49 -10.39 20.33 -10.75
C PRO A 49 -11.06 21.32 -9.79
N GLN A 50 -12.22 20.94 -9.27
CA GLN A 50 -12.98 21.68 -8.25
C GLN A 50 -12.97 20.87 -6.96
N VAL A 51 -11.90 21.06 -6.18
CA VAL A 51 -11.62 20.29 -4.97
C VAL A 51 -11.77 21.17 -3.73
N LYS A 52 -12.56 20.71 -2.77
CA LYS A 52 -12.63 21.24 -1.42
C LYS A 52 -11.79 20.37 -0.50
N ARG A 53 -10.83 21.00 0.19
CA ARG A 53 -10.06 20.38 1.27
C ARG A 53 -10.30 21.15 2.56
N ILE A 54 -10.41 20.43 3.67
CA ILE A 54 -10.51 21.01 5.00
C ILE A 54 -9.36 20.46 5.83
N GLY A 55 -8.51 21.39 6.29
CA GLY A 55 -7.24 21.11 6.91
C GLY A 55 -6.07 21.66 6.09
N ALA A 56 -5.20 22.42 6.75
CA ALA A 56 -4.00 23.01 6.13
C ALA A 56 -3.10 21.93 5.48
N TYR A 57 -2.96 20.78 6.15
CA TYR A 57 -2.12 19.66 5.73
C TYR A 57 -2.86 18.59 4.90
N LYS A 58 -4.16 18.78 4.59
CA LYS A 58 -4.91 17.82 3.77
C LYS A 58 -4.52 17.95 2.28
N SER A 59 -3.35 17.46 1.94
CA SER A 59 -2.67 17.68 0.65
C SER A 59 -3.04 16.70 -0.48
N ALA A 60 -3.92 15.73 -0.25
CA ALA A 60 -4.34 14.78 -1.27
C ALA A 60 -4.92 15.44 -2.55
N GLY A 61 -5.53 16.63 -2.41
CA GLY A 61 -6.01 17.43 -3.53
C GLY A 61 -4.96 18.32 -4.21
N ASP A 62 -3.82 18.56 -3.55
CA ASP A 62 -2.80 19.51 -4.02
C ASP A 62 -2.17 19.05 -5.33
N GLN A 63 -2.06 17.73 -5.55
CA GLN A 63 -1.57 17.16 -6.81
C GLN A 63 -2.41 17.60 -8.03
N LEU A 64 -3.70 17.87 -7.83
CA LEU A 64 -4.60 18.33 -8.89
C LEU A 64 -4.69 19.86 -8.95
N LEU A 65 -4.63 20.51 -7.80
CA LEU A 65 -4.82 21.96 -7.68
C LEU A 65 -3.55 22.77 -7.94
N ARG A 66 -2.36 22.20 -7.70
CA ARG A 66 -1.07 22.90 -7.70
C ARG A 66 -0.10 22.31 -8.70
N LYS A 67 0.94 23.09 -9.02
CA LYS A 67 2.10 22.66 -9.84
C LYS A 67 3.33 22.33 -8.97
N ASP A 68 3.23 22.57 -7.66
CA ASP A 68 4.28 22.42 -6.66
C ASP A 68 3.70 22.07 -5.28
N MET A 69 4.58 21.67 -4.36
CA MET A 69 4.19 21.42 -2.97
C MET A 69 3.76 22.73 -2.29
N SER A 70 2.67 22.66 -1.52
CA SER A 70 2.39 23.69 -0.53
C SER A 70 3.45 23.68 0.59
N PRO A 71 3.68 24.80 1.30
CA PRO A 71 4.56 24.83 2.47
C PRO A 71 4.21 23.76 3.50
N GLU A 72 2.93 23.54 3.74
CA GLU A 72 2.41 22.56 4.69
C GLU A 72 2.65 21.12 4.23
N GLN A 73 2.47 20.84 2.93
CA GLN A 73 2.80 19.54 2.38
C GLN A 73 4.30 19.25 2.49
N ARG A 74 5.15 20.25 2.19
CA ARG A 74 6.60 20.12 2.31
C ARG A 74 7.01 19.84 3.76
N GLU A 75 6.55 20.66 4.71
CA GLU A 75 6.83 20.46 6.14
C GLU A 75 6.43 19.05 6.62
N GLN A 76 5.26 18.56 6.18
CA GLN A 76 4.79 17.23 6.55
C GLN A 76 5.67 16.12 5.96
N LEU A 77 6.03 16.22 4.68
CA LEU A 77 6.87 15.21 4.03
C LEU A 77 8.29 15.20 4.58
N ASP A 78 8.87 16.38 4.84
CA ASP A 78 10.18 16.52 5.47
C ASP A 78 10.17 15.86 6.86
N ALA A 79 9.12 16.09 7.66
CA ALA A 79 8.95 15.47 8.96
C ALA A 79 8.87 13.93 8.92
N LEU A 80 8.19 13.35 7.92
CA LEU A 80 8.11 11.90 7.77
C LEU A 80 9.42 11.30 7.27
N LEU A 81 10.07 11.99 6.32
CA LEU A 81 11.36 11.57 5.78
C LEU A 81 12.41 11.53 6.89
N GLU A 82 12.42 12.54 7.75
CA GLU A 82 13.28 12.61 8.94
C GLU A 82 13.04 11.43 9.89
N ASP A 83 11.78 11.13 10.21
CA ASP A 83 11.44 10.00 11.09
C ASP A 83 11.92 8.66 10.51
N ILE A 84 11.74 8.44 9.20
CA ILE A 84 12.19 7.22 8.51
C ILE A 84 13.72 7.16 8.49
N TYR A 85 14.38 8.25 8.12
CA TYR A 85 15.83 8.36 8.04
C TYR A 85 16.47 8.05 9.39
N GLN A 86 16.04 8.74 10.45
CA GLN A 86 16.57 8.57 11.79
C GLN A 86 16.32 7.15 12.32
N HIS A 87 15.12 6.58 12.09
CA HIS A 87 14.84 5.21 12.51
C HIS A 87 15.74 4.18 11.80
N TRP A 88 16.03 4.39 10.52
CA TRP A 88 16.95 3.55 9.76
C TRP A 88 18.38 3.66 10.31
N VAL A 89 18.86 4.89 10.51
CA VAL A 89 20.20 5.19 11.05
C VAL A 89 20.39 4.54 12.42
N GLU A 90 19.47 4.78 13.36
CA GLU A 90 19.51 4.20 14.71
C GLU A 90 19.51 2.66 14.70
N THR A 91 18.68 2.07 13.83
CA THR A 91 18.55 0.62 13.75
C THR A 91 19.79 -0.03 13.18
N VAL A 92 20.32 0.51 12.07
CA VAL A 92 21.54 0.01 11.45
C VAL A 92 22.75 0.24 12.36
N ALA A 93 22.86 1.41 12.99
CA ALA A 93 23.93 1.73 13.94
C ALA A 93 23.97 0.68 15.06
N ARG A 94 22.84 0.45 15.73
CA ARG A 94 22.70 -0.56 16.78
C ARG A 94 23.02 -1.98 16.28
N ALA A 95 22.48 -2.36 15.12
CA ALA A 95 22.63 -3.70 14.59
C ALA A 95 24.07 -4.01 14.13
N ARG A 96 24.80 -2.99 13.66
CA ARG A 96 26.19 -3.12 13.20
C ARG A 96 27.23 -2.76 14.25
N GLY A 97 26.82 -2.35 15.45
CA GLY A 97 27.74 -1.90 16.51
C GLY A 97 28.50 -0.63 16.10
N LYS A 98 27.83 0.26 15.37
CA LYS A 98 28.35 1.51 14.82
C LYS A 98 27.71 2.71 15.50
N SER A 99 28.35 3.86 15.42
CA SER A 99 27.73 5.14 15.76
C SER A 99 26.80 5.61 14.65
N GLU A 100 25.79 6.41 14.98
CA GLU A 100 24.89 7.04 13.99
C GLU A 100 25.69 7.88 12.99
N ALA A 101 26.73 8.59 13.45
CA ALA A 101 27.61 9.37 12.59
C ALA A 101 28.35 8.53 11.53
N GLU A 102 28.79 7.32 11.87
CA GLU A 102 29.39 6.40 10.89
C GLU A 102 28.37 5.94 9.84
N VAL A 103 27.12 5.73 10.25
CA VAL A 103 26.04 5.33 9.33
C VAL A 103 25.69 6.47 8.38
N VAL A 104 25.60 7.70 8.90
CA VAL A 104 25.38 8.90 8.08
C VAL A 104 26.53 9.07 7.07
N ALA A 105 27.78 8.94 7.52
CA ALA A 105 28.94 9.02 6.63
C ALA A 105 28.91 7.95 5.51
N LEU A 106 28.49 6.72 5.83
CA LEU A 106 28.31 5.67 4.83
C LEU A 106 27.28 6.06 3.76
N LEU A 107 26.15 6.66 4.16
CA LEU A 107 25.12 7.11 3.23
C LEU A 107 25.60 8.28 2.36
N ASP A 108 26.30 9.24 2.95
CA ASP A 108 26.79 10.45 2.28
C ASP A 108 27.93 10.17 1.30
N GLU A 109 28.83 9.23 1.63
CA GLU A 109 29.88 8.76 0.72
C GLU A 109 29.31 7.88 -0.40
N GLY A 110 28.22 7.17 -0.12
CA GLY A 110 27.64 6.18 -0.99
C GLY A 110 28.47 4.91 -1.10
N VAL A 111 27.83 3.83 -1.56
CA VAL A 111 28.52 2.54 -1.78
C VAL A 111 28.94 2.42 -3.25
N TYR A 112 30.26 2.35 -3.47
CA TYR A 112 30.87 2.13 -4.79
C TYR A 112 31.89 0.98 -4.82
N ASP A 113 32.30 0.48 -3.66
CA ASP A 113 33.22 -0.66 -3.52
C ASP A 113 32.77 -1.56 -2.36
N ASN A 114 32.37 -2.80 -2.68
CA ASN A 114 31.93 -3.76 -1.67
C ASN A 114 33.05 -4.19 -0.73
N LYS A 115 34.33 -4.07 -1.12
CA LYS A 115 35.45 -4.38 -0.24
C LYS A 115 35.53 -3.42 0.95
N ARG A 116 35.18 -2.15 0.73
CA ARG A 116 35.08 -1.15 1.82
C ARG A 116 33.96 -1.48 2.80
N LEU A 117 32.88 -2.12 2.34
CA LEU A 117 31.84 -2.58 3.25
C LEU A 117 32.36 -3.68 4.19
N GLU A 118 33.18 -4.61 3.68
CA GLU A 118 33.80 -5.67 4.49
C GLU A 118 34.84 -5.08 5.45
N GLU A 119 35.78 -4.27 4.94
CA GLU A 119 36.81 -3.60 5.75
C GLU A 119 36.20 -2.68 6.83
N GLY A 120 35.07 -2.03 6.53
CA GLY A 120 34.34 -1.18 7.45
C GLY A 120 33.43 -1.92 8.43
N GLY A 121 33.26 -3.24 8.31
CA GLY A 121 32.39 -4.06 9.16
C GLY A 121 30.88 -3.92 8.89
N TRP A 122 30.52 -3.34 7.75
CA TRP A 122 29.14 -3.18 7.27
C TRP A 122 28.57 -4.50 6.73
N ILE A 123 29.43 -5.38 6.24
CA ILE A 123 29.11 -6.75 5.88
C ILE A 123 30.11 -7.70 6.53
N SER A 124 29.75 -8.97 6.66
CA SER A 124 30.60 -10.01 7.26
C SER A 124 31.63 -10.57 6.29
N GLY A 125 31.35 -10.48 4.98
CA GLY A 125 32.41 -10.63 4.01
C GLY A 125 31.97 -10.86 2.58
N LEU A 126 32.98 -10.92 1.70
CA LEU A 126 32.79 -11.17 0.29
C LEU A 126 32.84 -12.67 0.01
N ARG A 127 31.69 -13.25 -0.38
CA ARG A 127 31.54 -14.69 -0.64
C ARG A 127 30.59 -14.96 -1.80
N TYR A 128 30.92 -15.99 -2.58
CA TYR A 128 30.01 -16.57 -3.55
C TYR A 128 29.08 -17.59 -2.89
N GLU A 129 28.01 -17.93 -3.60
CA GLU A 129 26.94 -18.79 -3.08
C GLU A 129 27.44 -20.20 -2.74
N ASP A 130 28.27 -20.80 -3.59
CA ASP A 130 28.92 -22.09 -3.37
C ASP A 130 29.74 -22.11 -2.07
N GLN A 131 30.50 -21.05 -1.80
CA GLN A 131 31.29 -20.89 -0.58
C GLN A 131 30.41 -20.82 0.66
N ILE A 132 29.30 -20.07 0.60
CA ILE A 132 28.32 -19.98 1.69
C ILE A 132 27.69 -21.35 1.94
N ILE A 133 27.29 -22.05 0.88
CA ILE A 133 26.71 -23.39 0.97
C ILE A 133 27.69 -24.37 1.62
N ASP A 134 28.96 -24.34 1.25
CA ASP A 134 29.98 -25.20 1.86
C ASP A 134 30.21 -24.90 3.34
N ASP A 135 30.11 -23.64 3.75
CA ASP A 135 30.18 -23.27 5.17
C ASP A 135 28.91 -23.69 5.94
N LEU A 136 27.74 -23.60 5.32
CA LEU A 136 26.48 -24.05 5.92
C LEU A 136 26.39 -25.56 6.07
N LYS A 137 26.95 -26.35 5.14
CA LYS A 137 27.06 -27.82 5.29
C LYS A 137 27.78 -28.19 6.58
N LYS A 138 28.91 -27.52 6.88
CA LYS A 138 29.69 -27.73 8.11
C LYS A 138 28.91 -27.35 9.37
N ARG A 139 28.11 -26.27 9.32
CA ARG A 139 27.38 -25.74 10.48
C ARG A 139 26.07 -26.46 10.79
N THR A 140 25.41 -27.02 9.78
CA THR A 140 24.06 -27.61 9.92
C THR A 140 24.05 -29.11 10.19
N GLY A 141 25.23 -29.74 10.33
CA GLY A 141 25.36 -31.13 10.79
C GLY A 141 24.65 -32.17 9.93
N GLY A 142 24.39 -31.85 8.66
CA GLY A 142 23.77 -32.76 7.68
C GLY A 142 24.72 -33.86 7.22
N LYS A 143 24.28 -34.70 6.27
CA LYS A 143 25.19 -35.55 5.50
C LYS A 143 26.28 -34.66 4.88
N GLU A 144 27.52 -35.14 4.77
CA GLU A 144 28.71 -34.35 4.36
C GLU A 144 28.50 -33.48 3.10
N ASP A 145 27.54 -33.84 2.24
CA ASP A 145 27.25 -33.22 0.96
C ASP A 145 26.06 -32.24 0.94
N GLN A 146 25.26 -32.09 2.02
CA GLN A 146 23.98 -31.35 1.96
C GLN A 146 23.71 -30.43 3.16
N VAL A 147 23.22 -29.23 2.86
CA VAL A 147 22.72 -28.28 3.86
C VAL A 147 21.38 -28.77 4.41
N THR A 148 21.29 -28.93 5.72
CA THR A 148 20.00 -29.24 6.37
C THR A 148 19.15 -27.97 6.41
N LYS A 149 18.15 -27.88 5.52
CA LYS A 149 17.22 -26.74 5.44
C LYS A 149 15.76 -27.20 5.48
N VAL A 150 14.86 -26.30 5.88
CA VAL A 150 13.41 -26.49 5.81
C VAL A 150 12.80 -25.34 5.02
N GLY A 151 12.02 -25.64 3.98
CA GLY A 151 11.32 -24.60 3.23
C GLY A 151 10.29 -23.88 4.10
N LEU A 152 10.20 -22.56 3.94
CA LEU A 152 9.32 -21.70 4.75
C LEU A 152 7.86 -22.18 4.73
N ARG A 153 7.34 -22.61 3.57
CA ARG A 153 5.96 -23.13 3.45
C ARG A 153 5.75 -24.38 4.31
N LYS A 154 6.72 -25.31 4.28
CA LYS A 154 6.69 -26.54 5.09
C LYS A 154 6.76 -26.21 6.58
N TYR A 155 7.63 -25.26 6.96
CA TYR A 155 7.74 -24.80 8.33
C TYR A 155 6.44 -24.13 8.82
N ALA A 156 5.88 -23.21 8.03
CA ALA A 156 4.65 -22.48 8.35
C ALA A 156 3.39 -23.36 8.39
N ALA A 157 3.40 -24.51 7.71
CA ALA A 157 2.30 -25.47 7.75
C ALA A 157 2.24 -26.27 9.07
N VAL A 158 3.30 -26.25 9.88
CA VAL A 158 3.32 -26.97 11.15
C VAL A 158 2.32 -26.35 12.12
N ARG A 159 1.40 -27.16 12.64
CA ARG A 159 0.36 -26.70 13.56
C ARG A 159 0.97 -26.31 14.90
N ARG A 160 0.58 -25.15 15.41
CA ARG A 160 0.99 -24.66 16.74
C ARG A 160 0.66 -25.65 17.87
N GLY A 161 -0.48 -26.34 17.76
CA GLY A 161 -0.88 -27.40 18.69
C GLY A 161 0.10 -28.56 18.79
N THR A 162 0.88 -28.85 17.75
CA THR A 162 1.93 -29.90 17.78
C THR A 162 2.99 -29.61 18.85
N PHE A 163 3.22 -28.33 19.17
CA PHE A 163 4.15 -27.89 20.20
C PHE A 163 3.45 -27.48 21.51
N GLY A 164 2.16 -27.78 21.66
CA GLY A 164 1.36 -27.36 22.82
C GLY A 164 1.31 -25.84 23.00
N LEU A 165 1.40 -25.08 21.90
CA LEU A 165 1.37 -23.61 21.91
C LEU A 165 -0.05 -23.03 21.81
N ASP A 166 -1.06 -23.89 21.65
CA ASP A 166 -2.46 -23.48 21.58
C ASP A 166 -3.02 -23.20 22.97
N GLY A 167 -3.76 -22.11 23.08
CA GLY A 167 -4.48 -21.71 24.27
C GLY A 167 -5.96 -22.04 24.20
N LYS A 168 -6.60 -22.26 25.36
CA LYS A 168 -8.05 -22.49 25.45
C LYS A 168 -8.87 -21.28 25.02
N LYS A 169 -8.38 -20.06 25.30
CA LYS A 169 -9.00 -18.80 24.87
C LYS A 169 -8.45 -18.37 23.51
N ARG A 170 -9.32 -17.83 22.65
CA ARG A 170 -8.93 -17.33 21.32
C ARG A 170 -8.93 -15.81 21.27
N ILE A 171 -7.94 -15.25 20.58
CA ILE A 171 -7.90 -13.85 20.18
C ILE A 171 -8.02 -13.80 18.66
N ALA A 172 -9.04 -13.11 18.17
CA ALA A 172 -9.29 -13.01 16.74
C ALA A 172 -8.55 -11.81 16.14
N VAL A 173 -7.77 -12.03 15.09
CA VAL A 173 -7.15 -10.95 14.30
C VAL A 173 -7.97 -10.75 13.04
N LEU A 174 -8.66 -9.62 12.96
CA LEU A 174 -9.39 -9.20 11.76
C LEU A 174 -8.52 -8.23 10.96
N ARG A 175 -7.97 -8.70 9.83
CA ARG A 175 -7.18 -7.86 8.93
C ARG A 175 -8.07 -7.12 7.95
N THR A 176 -7.83 -5.81 7.82
CA THR A 176 -8.45 -4.93 6.85
C THR A 176 -7.33 -4.16 6.15
N SER A 177 -7.07 -4.48 4.88
CA SER A 177 -6.00 -3.85 4.09
C SER A 177 -6.56 -3.29 2.79
N GLY A 178 -6.07 -2.11 2.38
CA GLY A 178 -6.45 -1.42 1.15
C GLY A 178 -7.31 -0.17 1.37
N ALA A 179 -7.71 0.47 0.27
CA ALA A 179 -8.58 1.64 0.31
C ALA A 179 -10.00 1.28 0.79
N ILE A 180 -10.66 2.22 1.46
CA ILE A 180 -12.05 2.07 1.92
C ILE A 180 -13.01 2.52 0.83
N LEU A 181 -13.89 1.62 0.40
CA LEU A 181 -14.88 1.88 -0.65
C LEU A 181 -16.30 1.72 -0.10
N GLY A 182 -17.23 2.55 -0.58
CA GLY A 182 -18.64 2.48 -0.23
C GLY A 182 -19.36 1.23 -0.76
N GLN A 183 -18.83 0.61 -1.83
CA GLN A 183 -19.38 -0.59 -2.47
C GLN A 183 -18.27 -1.57 -2.84
N SER A 184 -18.60 -2.86 -2.87
CA SER A 184 -17.71 -3.91 -3.38
C SER A 184 -17.49 -3.74 -4.88
N SER A 185 -16.24 -3.51 -5.31
CA SER A 185 -15.88 -3.39 -6.73
C SER A 185 -15.74 -4.72 -7.46
N GLY A 186 -16.05 -5.86 -6.80
CA GLY A 186 -15.94 -7.21 -7.37
C GLY A 186 -14.52 -7.67 -7.71
N THR A 187 -13.55 -6.76 -7.70
CA THR A 187 -12.15 -6.97 -8.07
C THR A 187 -11.26 -6.13 -7.15
N GLY A 188 -10.44 -6.80 -6.33
CA GLY A 188 -9.39 -6.18 -5.50
C GLY A 188 -9.51 -6.36 -3.99
N SER A 189 -8.38 -6.18 -3.29
CA SER A 189 -8.26 -6.15 -1.82
C SER A 189 -8.71 -4.80 -1.26
N ALA A 190 -9.98 -4.45 -1.42
CA ALA A 190 -10.57 -3.24 -0.85
C ALA A 190 -11.27 -3.51 0.49
N ILE A 191 -11.31 -2.50 1.36
CA ILE A 191 -12.09 -2.53 2.61
C ILE A 191 -13.49 -2.01 2.31
N THR A 192 -14.51 -2.83 2.56
CA THR A 192 -15.92 -2.42 2.34
C THR A 192 -16.79 -2.76 3.56
N PRO A 193 -17.86 -1.98 3.81
CA PRO A 193 -18.83 -2.28 4.87
C PRO A 193 -19.41 -3.70 4.73
N ASP A 194 -19.76 -4.11 3.51
CA ASP A 194 -20.35 -5.43 3.22
C ASP A 194 -19.40 -6.59 3.56
N ALA A 195 -18.08 -6.40 3.43
CA ALA A 195 -17.10 -7.42 3.76
C ALA A 195 -16.72 -7.42 5.26
N VAL A 196 -16.69 -6.26 5.90
CA VAL A 196 -16.15 -6.11 7.27
C VAL A 196 -17.25 -6.20 8.34
N ILE A 197 -18.40 -5.55 8.15
CA ILE A 197 -19.47 -5.48 9.16
C ILE A 197 -20.01 -6.87 9.52
N PRO A 198 -20.30 -7.78 8.58
CA PRO A 198 -20.75 -9.13 8.93
C PRO A 198 -19.72 -9.88 9.79
N LYS A 199 -18.42 -9.69 9.54
CA LYS A 199 -17.33 -10.30 10.33
C LYS A 199 -17.29 -9.72 11.74
N LEU A 200 -17.41 -8.41 11.90
CA LEU A 200 -17.50 -7.77 13.22
C LEU A 200 -18.70 -8.29 14.01
N ARG A 201 -19.87 -8.42 13.37
CA ARG A 201 -21.09 -8.95 13.99
C ARG A 201 -20.97 -10.43 14.33
N ALA A 202 -20.31 -11.24 13.49
CA ALA A 202 -20.03 -12.64 13.78
C ALA A 202 -19.08 -12.77 14.99
N LEU A 203 -18.01 -11.97 15.02
CA LEU A 203 -17.09 -11.90 16.15
C LEU A 203 -17.79 -11.49 17.44
N ALA A 204 -18.75 -10.57 17.39
CA ALA A 204 -19.53 -10.19 18.56
C ALA A 204 -20.34 -11.35 19.17
N LYS A 205 -20.77 -12.32 18.34
CA LYS A 205 -21.58 -13.48 18.76
C LYS A 205 -20.76 -14.70 19.15
N ASP A 206 -19.50 -14.80 18.70
CA ASP A 206 -18.64 -15.94 18.98
C ASP A 206 -18.16 -15.94 20.45
N LYS A 207 -18.66 -16.88 21.25
CA LYS A 207 -18.30 -17.07 22.66
C LYS A 207 -16.88 -17.64 22.86
N GLY A 208 -16.31 -18.27 21.84
CA GLY A 208 -14.95 -18.80 21.88
C GLY A 208 -13.88 -17.76 21.58
N VAL A 209 -14.25 -16.52 21.21
CA VAL A 209 -13.34 -15.39 21.00
C VAL A 209 -13.41 -14.45 22.19
N ALA A 210 -12.32 -14.37 22.95
CA ALA A 210 -12.22 -13.55 24.15
C ALA A 210 -11.99 -12.06 23.85
N ALA A 211 -11.22 -11.75 22.81
CA ALA A 211 -10.94 -10.39 22.35
C ALA A 211 -10.64 -10.35 20.85
N VAL A 212 -10.70 -9.15 20.28
CA VAL A 212 -10.43 -8.89 18.86
C VAL A 212 -9.28 -7.90 18.70
N VAL A 213 -8.34 -8.22 17.83
CA VAL A 213 -7.35 -7.28 17.31
C VAL A 213 -7.78 -6.90 15.89
N LEU A 214 -8.11 -5.62 15.69
CA LEU A 214 -8.43 -5.07 14.37
C LEU A 214 -7.13 -4.57 13.73
N ARG A 215 -6.57 -5.35 12.79
CA ARG A 215 -5.35 -4.99 12.06
C ARG A 215 -5.70 -4.12 10.85
N VAL A 216 -5.45 -2.81 10.94
CA VAL A 216 -5.82 -1.82 9.92
C VAL A 216 -4.59 -1.41 9.11
N ASP A 217 -4.67 -1.56 7.80
CA ASP A 217 -3.65 -1.12 6.85
C ASP A 217 -4.30 -0.40 5.66
N SER A 218 -4.62 0.89 5.84
CA SER A 218 -5.44 1.66 4.92
C SER A 218 -5.05 3.14 4.86
N PRO A 219 -4.95 3.74 3.65
CA PRO A 219 -4.86 5.19 3.49
C PRO A 219 -6.21 5.91 3.74
N GLY A 220 -7.28 5.16 4.00
CA GLY A 220 -8.64 5.64 4.15
C GLY A 220 -9.46 5.51 2.86
N GLY A 221 -10.46 6.38 2.72
CA GLY A 221 -11.34 6.39 1.55
C GLY A 221 -12.72 6.95 1.88
N ASP A 222 -13.76 6.21 1.51
CA ASP A 222 -15.15 6.64 1.66
C ASP A 222 -15.52 6.92 3.13
N ALA A 223 -16.02 8.13 3.38
CA ALA A 223 -16.31 8.63 4.72
C ALA A 223 -17.50 7.90 5.38
N LEU A 224 -18.55 7.59 4.60
CA LEU A 224 -19.72 6.89 5.12
C LEU A 224 -19.38 5.44 5.46
N ALA A 225 -18.67 4.74 4.58
CA ALA A 225 -18.18 3.39 4.84
C ALA A 225 -17.32 3.33 6.11
N SER A 226 -16.43 4.31 6.28
CA SER A 226 -15.60 4.43 7.47
C SER A 226 -16.44 4.63 8.74
N ASP A 227 -17.46 5.49 8.69
CA ASP A 227 -18.38 5.74 9.81
C ASP A 227 -19.21 4.52 10.18
N LEU A 228 -19.77 3.82 9.20
CA LEU A 228 -20.55 2.59 9.42
C LEU A 228 -19.69 1.50 10.09
N MET A 229 -18.46 1.32 9.63
CA MET A 229 -17.52 0.38 10.24
C MET A 229 -17.10 0.82 11.64
N TRP A 230 -16.79 2.10 11.86
CA TRP A 230 -16.50 2.66 13.19
C TRP A 230 -17.62 2.40 14.18
N ARG A 231 -18.88 2.63 13.76
CA ARG A 231 -20.05 2.36 14.59
C ARG A 231 -20.11 0.90 15.02
N GLU A 232 -19.89 -0.04 14.09
CA GLU A 232 -19.91 -1.47 14.38
C GLU A 232 -18.73 -1.93 15.25
N ILE A 233 -17.55 -1.32 15.08
CA ILE A 233 -16.38 -1.53 15.96
C ILE A 233 -16.71 -1.08 17.39
N LYS A 234 -17.36 0.09 17.57
CA LYS A 234 -17.83 0.54 18.88
C LYS A 234 -18.87 -0.41 19.47
N GLN A 235 -19.82 -0.92 18.67
CA GLN A 235 -20.81 -1.91 19.13
C GLN A 235 -20.17 -3.23 19.55
N LEU A 236 -19.14 -3.68 18.86
CA LEU A 236 -18.35 -4.85 19.24
C LEU A 236 -17.64 -4.61 20.58
N GLY A 237 -17.05 -3.42 20.76
CA GLY A 237 -16.37 -2.98 21.99
C GLY A 237 -17.24 -3.01 23.25
N LEU A 238 -18.56 -2.86 23.11
CA LEU A 238 -19.50 -2.99 24.23
C LEU A 238 -19.66 -4.44 24.73
N LYS A 239 -19.27 -5.43 23.92
CA LYS A 239 -19.45 -6.86 24.21
C LYS A 239 -18.15 -7.58 24.49
N LYS A 240 -17.06 -7.15 23.85
CA LYS A 240 -15.72 -7.72 24.05
C LYS A 240 -14.63 -6.71 23.73
N PRO A 241 -13.43 -6.85 24.31
CA PRO A 241 -12.31 -5.99 24.00
C PRO A 241 -11.93 -6.01 22.52
N VAL A 242 -11.69 -4.83 21.98
CA VAL A 242 -11.22 -4.55 20.63
C VAL A 242 -10.02 -3.62 20.72
N ILE A 243 -8.88 -4.10 20.22
CA ILE A 243 -7.63 -3.34 20.13
C ILE A 243 -7.34 -3.11 18.64
N ALA A 244 -7.17 -1.85 18.24
CA ALA A 244 -6.71 -1.54 16.90
C ALA A 244 -5.18 -1.73 16.83
N CYS A 245 -4.70 -2.36 15.77
CA CYS A 245 -3.28 -2.50 15.46
C CYS A 245 -3.05 -1.96 14.04
N MET A 246 -2.36 -0.83 13.95
CA MET A 246 -2.07 -0.20 12.66
C MET A 246 -0.90 -0.92 11.98
N GLY A 247 -1.03 -1.14 10.67
CA GLY A 247 0.04 -1.62 9.80
C GLY A 247 0.93 -0.47 9.32
N ASP A 248 1.30 -0.50 8.04
CA ASP A 248 2.16 0.52 7.44
C ASP A 248 1.42 1.87 7.37
N VAL A 249 0.13 1.83 7.02
CA VAL A 249 -0.71 3.04 6.97
C VAL A 249 -2.04 2.82 7.70
N ALA A 250 -2.47 3.77 8.50
CA ALA A 250 -3.83 3.81 9.05
C ALA A 250 -4.28 5.26 9.18
N ALA A 251 -4.50 5.91 8.04
CA ALA A 251 -4.77 7.33 7.93
C ALA A 251 -6.21 7.60 7.44
N SER A 252 -6.75 8.78 7.72
CA SER A 252 -8.07 9.23 7.27
C SER A 252 -9.15 8.22 7.69
N GLY A 253 -9.89 7.60 6.77
CA GLY A 253 -10.84 6.53 7.07
C GLY A 253 -10.25 5.33 7.83
N GLY A 254 -8.96 5.02 7.64
CA GLY A 254 -8.25 4.00 8.42
C GLY A 254 -8.15 4.40 9.90
N TYR A 255 -7.78 5.65 10.18
CA TYR A 255 -7.81 6.20 11.55
C TYR A 255 -9.23 6.22 12.11
N TYR A 256 -10.22 6.56 11.27
CA TYR A 256 -11.63 6.56 11.62
C TYR A 256 -12.09 5.18 12.12
N MET A 257 -11.68 4.10 11.46
CA MET A 257 -11.93 2.74 11.95
C MET A 257 -11.19 2.47 13.27
N SER A 258 -9.89 2.79 13.33
CA SER A 258 -9.04 2.53 14.51
C SER A 258 -9.55 3.22 15.77
N MET A 259 -10.03 4.47 15.67
CA MET A 259 -10.61 5.20 16.80
C MET A 259 -11.96 4.64 17.28
N GLY A 260 -12.48 3.59 16.64
CA GLY A 260 -13.61 2.81 17.17
C GLY A 260 -13.19 1.83 18.28
N ALA A 261 -11.92 1.44 18.34
CA ALA A 261 -11.38 0.49 19.31
C ALA A 261 -11.18 1.13 20.71
N GLN A 262 -10.92 0.30 21.73
CA GLN A 262 -10.65 0.79 23.09
C GLN A 262 -9.21 1.25 23.28
N ALA A 263 -8.28 0.69 22.50
CA ALA A 263 -6.90 1.13 22.43
C ALA A 263 -6.37 0.97 21.00
N ILE A 264 -5.38 1.80 20.65
CA ILE A 264 -4.73 1.87 19.36
C ILE A 264 -3.24 1.61 19.55
N VAL A 265 -2.73 0.60 18.85
CA VAL A 265 -1.31 0.28 18.75
C VAL A 265 -0.82 0.64 17.35
N ALA A 266 0.33 1.31 17.24
CA ALA A 266 0.95 1.62 15.96
C ALA A 266 2.47 1.36 16.01
N GLN A 267 3.06 0.92 14.90
CA GLN A 267 4.52 0.78 14.83
C GLN A 267 5.17 2.18 14.77
N PRO A 268 6.46 2.32 15.13
CA PRO A 268 7.13 3.63 15.15
C PRO A 268 6.93 4.45 13.86
N LEU A 269 7.04 3.78 12.70
CA LEU A 269 6.92 4.38 11.38
C LEU A 269 5.55 4.24 10.71
N THR A 270 4.52 3.74 11.41
CA THR A 270 3.15 3.72 10.88
C THR A 270 2.72 5.14 10.50
N ILE A 271 2.22 5.33 9.29
CA ILE A 271 1.64 6.61 8.86
C ILE A 271 0.16 6.67 9.27
N THR A 272 -0.19 7.54 10.21
CA THR A 272 -1.55 7.66 10.74
C THR A 272 -2.02 9.11 10.85
N GLY A 273 -3.18 9.35 11.48
CA GLY A 273 -3.85 10.65 11.52
C GLY A 273 -4.59 10.92 10.22
N SER A 274 -4.23 12.00 9.52
CA SER A 274 -4.96 12.55 8.37
C SER A 274 -6.43 12.86 8.66
N ILE A 275 -6.71 13.34 9.88
CA ILE A 275 -8.05 13.74 10.32
C ILE A 275 -8.44 15.02 9.58
N GLY A 276 -9.13 14.86 8.47
CA GLY A 276 -9.43 15.91 7.51
C GLY A 276 -10.23 15.37 6.34
N VAL A 277 -10.90 16.26 5.61
CA VAL A 277 -11.79 15.90 4.50
C VAL A 277 -11.26 16.49 3.20
N VAL A 278 -11.29 15.69 2.15
CA VAL A 278 -11.07 16.13 0.77
C VAL A 278 -12.21 15.57 -0.08
N THR A 279 -12.80 16.42 -0.91
CA THR A 279 -13.88 16.05 -1.83
C THR A 279 -13.81 16.96 -3.05
N GLY A 280 -14.34 16.52 -4.19
CA GLY A 280 -14.33 17.36 -5.38
C GLY A 280 -14.96 16.71 -6.60
N LYS A 281 -15.07 17.52 -7.65
CA LYS A 281 -15.42 17.08 -9.00
C LYS A 281 -14.49 17.72 -10.03
N PHE A 282 -14.56 17.24 -11.26
CA PHE A 282 -13.93 17.91 -12.39
C PHE A 282 -14.98 18.71 -13.17
N ASN A 283 -14.59 19.90 -13.61
CA ASN A 283 -15.25 20.61 -14.68
C ASN A 283 -14.49 20.30 -15.99
N LEU A 284 -15.21 19.69 -16.92
CA LEU A 284 -14.75 19.16 -18.20
C LEU A 284 -15.28 19.99 -19.37
N ALA A 285 -15.87 21.16 -19.11
CA ALA A 285 -16.47 22.02 -20.14
C ALA A 285 -15.53 22.26 -21.33
N GLU A 286 -14.29 22.66 -21.04
CA GLU A 286 -13.28 22.97 -22.07
C GLU A 286 -12.80 21.69 -22.79
N LEU A 287 -12.58 20.60 -22.05
CA LEU A 287 -12.24 19.30 -22.65
C LEU A 287 -13.34 18.84 -23.62
N TYR A 288 -14.61 18.92 -23.20
CA TYR A 288 -15.77 18.56 -24.01
C TYR A 288 -15.86 19.40 -25.27
N GLN A 289 -15.65 20.72 -25.16
CA GLN A 289 -15.57 21.62 -26.31
C GLN A 289 -14.46 21.21 -27.28
N LYS A 290 -13.25 20.93 -26.78
CA LYS A 290 -12.10 20.49 -27.59
C LYS A 290 -12.35 19.15 -28.29
N ALA A 291 -13.04 18.23 -27.62
CA ALA A 291 -13.34 16.90 -28.13
C ALA A 291 -14.59 16.85 -29.03
N GLY A 292 -15.34 17.95 -29.17
CA GLY A 292 -16.63 17.95 -29.87
C GLY A 292 -17.71 17.13 -29.16
N TYR A 293 -17.59 16.93 -27.85
CA TYR A 293 -18.55 16.19 -27.04
C TYR A 293 -19.57 17.15 -26.42
N SER A 294 -20.86 16.84 -26.57
CA SER A 294 -21.96 17.61 -25.99
C SER A 294 -22.73 16.77 -24.98
N LYS A 295 -23.01 17.36 -23.82
CA LYS A 295 -23.79 16.73 -22.74
C LYS A 295 -24.91 17.65 -22.32
N GLU A 296 -26.14 17.18 -22.43
CA GLU A 296 -27.34 17.88 -21.95
C GLU A 296 -27.87 17.21 -20.68
N LEU A 297 -28.30 18.04 -19.72
CA LEU A 297 -28.82 17.60 -18.42
C LEU A 297 -30.25 18.10 -18.27
N ILE A 298 -31.19 17.16 -18.20
CA ILE A 298 -32.57 17.45 -17.79
C ILE A 298 -32.65 17.18 -16.29
N SER A 299 -32.99 18.19 -15.51
CA SER A 299 -32.96 18.10 -14.04
C SER A 299 -34.24 18.66 -13.43
N ARG A 300 -34.60 18.15 -12.25
CA ARG A 300 -35.69 18.64 -11.40
C ARG A 300 -35.17 18.75 -9.97
N GLY A 301 -35.40 19.91 -9.35
CA GLY A 301 -34.84 20.24 -8.03
C GLY A 301 -33.59 21.12 -8.12
N ARG A 302 -33.46 22.04 -7.16
CA ARG A 302 -32.44 23.11 -7.15
C ARG A 302 -31.00 22.60 -7.26
N TYR A 303 -30.68 21.49 -6.59
CA TYR A 303 -29.32 20.94 -6.49
C TYR A 303 -29.12 19.63 -7.26
N ALA A 304 -30.05 19.27 -8.16
CA ALA A 304 -30.00 18.01 -8.89
C ALA A 304 -28.76 17.87 -9.80
N GLN A 305 -28.11 18.99 -10.12
CA GLN A 305 -26.91 19.02 -10.96
C GLN A 305 -25.59 19.05 -10.16
N LEU A 306 -25.64 19.16 -8.83
CA LEU A 306 -24.46 19.36 -7.98
C LEU A 306 -23.30 18.41 -8.31
N LEU A 307 -23.59 17.10 -8.43
CA LEU A 307 -22.60 16.08 -8.79
C LEU A 307 -22.73 15.56 -10.22
N ALA A 308 -23.85 15.83 -10.90
CA ALA A 308 -24.13 15.32 -12.25
C ALA A 308 -23.57 16.22 -13.36
N ALA A 309 -23.46 17.53 -13.10
CA ALA A 309 -22.89 18.50 -14.01
C ALA A 309 -21.36 18.52 -13.89
N ASP A 310 -20.72 17.75 -14.76
CA ASP A 310 -19.29 17.75 -15.02
C ASP A 310 -18.91 18.70 -16.18
N ASN A 311 -19.87 19.23 -16.93
CA ASN A 311 -19.66 20.13 -18.08
C ASN A 311 -19.72 21.62 -17.72
N ARG A 312 -19.75 21.95 -16.42
CA ARG A 312 -19.69 23.33 -15.91
C ARG A 312 -19.17 23.36 -14.48
N SER A 313 -18.76 24.54 -14.05
CA SER A 313 -18.48 24.82 -12.64
C SER A 313 -19.74 24.75 -11.78
N PHE A 314 -19.55 24.59 -10.47
CA PHE A 314 -20.62 24.79 -9.50
C PHE A 314 -21.25 26.19 -9.67
N SER A 315 -22.57 26.28 -9.55
CA SER A 315 -23.22 27.57 -9.28
C SER A 315 -22.86 28.04 -7.87
N ALA A 316 -23.11 29.32 -7.56
CA ALA A 316 -22.77 29.88 -6.25
C ALA A 316 -23.46 29.13 -5.09
N ASP A 317 -24.72 28.76 -5.25
CA ASP A 317 -25.49 28.02 -4.25
C ASP A 317 -25.12 26.54 -4.16
N GLU A 318 -24.71 25.92 -5.26
CA GLU A 318 -24.12 24.58 -5.27
C GLU A 318 -22.78 24.56 -4.55
N ALA A 319 -21.92 25.55 -4.79
CA ALA A 319 -20.63 25.70 -4.11
C ALA A 319 -20.81 25.89 -2.60
N GLU A 320 -21.76 26.73 -2.17
CA GLU A 320 -22.07 26.91 -0.75
C GLU A 320 -22.57 25.60 -0.10
N LEU A 321 -23.47 24.86 -0.77
CA LEU A 321 -23.95 23.58 -0.27
C LEU A 321 -22.81 22.55 -0.17
N PHE A 322 -21.95 22.49 -1.19
CA PHE A 322 -20.80 21.60 -1.23
C PHE A 322 -19.81 21.89 -0.08
N ASP A 323 -19.53 23.17 0.16
CA ASP A 323 -18.67 23.63 1.23
C ASP A 323 -19.23 23.30 2.62
N ARG A 324 -20.52 23.55 2.86
CA ARG A 324 -21.17 23.17 4.12
C ARG A 324 -21.16 21.66 4.34
N SER A 325 -21.38 20.88 3.29
CA SER A 325 -21.33 19.41 3.37
C SER A 325 -19.92 18.91 3.76
N ALA A 326 -18.88 19.47 3.13
CA ALA A 326 -17.51 19.16 3.48
C ALA A 326 -17.19 19.54 4.94
N GLN A 327 -17.64 20.73 5.38
CA GLN A 327 -17.44 21.22 6.74
C GLN A 327 -18.11 20.33 7.78
N PHE A 328 -19.36 19.94 7.53
CA PHE A 328 -20.09 19.02 8.39
C PHE A 328 -19.38 17.65 8.51
N ALA A 329 -18.87 17.12 7.40
CA ALA A 329 -18.11 15.87 7.42
C ALA A 329 -16.80 15.99 8.23
N TYR A 330 -16.11 17.13 8.12
CA TYR A 330 -14.89 17.39 8.89
C TYR A 330 -15.17 17.48 10.40
N GLU A 331 -16.16 18.28 10.79
CA GLU A 331 -16.55 18.44 12.20
C GLU A 331 -16.97 17.11 12.80
N SER A 332 -17.81 16.33 12.09
CA SER A 332 -18.21 14.99 12.52
C SER A 332 -17.00 14.06 12.74
N PHE A 333 -16.00 14.08 11.85
CA PHE A 333 -14.80 13.26 12.02
C PHE A 333 -13.94 13.75 13.20
N ARG A 334 -13.61 15.04 13.24
CA ARG A 334 -12.81 15.64 14.31
C ARG A 334 -13.44 15.42 15.69
N ASP A 335 -14.75 15.63 15.82
CA ASP A 335 -15.42 15.55 17.11
C ASP A 335 -15.51 14.11 17.60
N LYS A 336 -15.72 13.15 16.69
CA LYS A 336 -15.62 11.71 17.03
C LYS A 336 -14.20 11.29 17.41
N ALA A 337 -13.18 11.84 16.74
CA ALA A 337 -11.81 11.61 17.13
C ALA A 337 -11.54 12.18 18.53
N ALA A 338 -11.91 13.43 18.78
CA ALA A 338 -11.77 14.08 20.09
C ALA A 338 -12.44 13.25 21.20
N ALA A 339 -13.71 12.84 20.97
CA ALA A 339 -14.46 12.01 21.90
C ALA A 339 -13.84 10.62 22.11
N SER A 340 -13.27 10.00 21.07
CA SER A 340 -12.59 8.71 21.18
C SER A 340 -11.30 8.79 22.00
N ARG A 341 -10.56 9.89 21.85
CA ARG A 341 -9.28 10.10 22.51
C ARG A 341 -9.39 10.80 23.87
N GLY A 342 -10.61 11.17 24.30
CA GLY A 342 -10.84 11.91 25.53
C GLY A 342 -10.23 13.32 25.51
N MET A 343 -10.15 13.95 24.34
CA MET A 343 -9.53 15.26 24.13
C MET A 343 -10.59 16.34 23.94
N ALA A 344 -10.25 17.59 24.27
CA ALA A 344 -11.04 18.73 23.85
C ALA A 344 -11.03 18.85 22.31
N VAL A 345 -12.08 19.43 21.74
CA VAL A 345 -12.20 19.59 20.27
C VAL A 345 -11.10 20.50 19.74
N GLU A 346 -10.70 21.50 20.53
CA GLU A 346 -9.64 22.46 20.23
C GLU A 346 -8.27 21.79 20.19
N ASP A 347 -7.99 20.88 21.14
CA ASP A 347 -6.75 20.10 21.17
C ASP A 347 -6.69 19.14 19.97
N MET A 348 -7.81 18.47 19.67
CA MET A 348 -7.93 17.63 18.48
C MET A 348 -7.74 18.43 17.20
N GLN A 349 -8.30 19.65 17.12
CA GLN A 349 -8.13 20.55 15.99
C GLN A 349 -6.64 20.84 15.71
N ALA A 350 -5.84 21.06 16.75
CA ALA A 350 -4.41 21.37 16.63
C ALA A 350 -3.58 20.21 16.06
N VAL A 351 -3.93 18.96 16.37
CA VAL A 351 -3.24 17.76 15.87
C VAL A 351 -3.88 17.16 14.61
N ALA A 352 -5.08 17.63 14.25
CA ALA A 352 -5.82 17.24 13.05
C ALA A 352 -5.36 18.03 11.81
N GLN A 353 -6.25 18.83 11.21
CA GLN A 353 -5.96 19.61 9.98
C GLN A 353 -5.53 18.78 8.77
N GLY A 354 -5.92 17.51 8.72
CA GLY A 354 -5.53 16.58 7.66
C GLY A 354 -4.07 16.12 7.72
N ARG A 355 -3.33 16.49 8.78
CA ARG A 355 -1.91 16.17 8.95
C ARG A 355 -1.72 14.69 9.23
N VAL A 356 -0.72 14.10 8.58
CA VAL A 356 -0.29 12.73 8.89
C VAL A 356 0.90 12.75 9.86
N TRP A 357 1.02 11.69 10.63
CA TRP A 357 2.04 11.52 11.66
C TRP A 357 2.64 10.11 11.57
N SER A 358 3.92 9.97 11.88
CA SER A 358 4.48 8.67 12.24
C SER A 358 3.84 8.15 13.53
N GLY A 359 3.89 6.84 13.78
CA GLY A 359 3.28 6.23 14.96
C GLY A 359 3.87 6.80 16.26
N THR A 360 5.17 7.04 16.30
CA THR A 360 5.83 7.69 17.44
C THR A 360 5.31 9.12 17.67
N ARG A 361 5.22 9.95 16.61
CA ARG A 361 4.69 11.31 16.72
C ARG A 361 3.20 11.34 17.04
N ALA A 362 2.44 10.36 16.57
CA ALA A 362 1.01 10.20 16.85
C ALA A 362 0.78 9.83 18.31
N ALA A 363 1.60 8.92 18.88
CA ALA A 363 1.54 8.56 20.29
C ALA A 363 1.87 9.75 21.20
N ALA A 364 2.91 10.52 20.88
CA ALA A 364 3.27 11.74 21.61
C ALA A 364 2.16 12.82 21.60
N ARG A 365 1.19 12.71 20.68
CA ARG A 365 0.03 13.61 20.53
C ARG A 365 -1.28 12.98 21.03
N GLY A 366 -1.21 11.79 21.61
CA GLY A 366 -2.36 11.03 22.12
C GLY A 366 -3.30 10.47 21.04
N LEU A 367 -2.90 10.49 19.77
CA LEU A 367 -3.65 9.87 18.67
C LEU A 367 -3.54 8.33 18.68
N VAL A 368 -2.48 7.81 19.29
CA VAL A 368 -2.16 6.38 19.48
C VAL A 368 -1.87 6.14 20.96
N ASP A 369 -2.25 4.97 21.49
CA ASP A 369 -2.06 4.64 22.92
C ASP A 369 -0.69 4.01 23.17
N VAL A 370 -0.24 3.12 22.27
CA VAL A 370 1.01 2.35 22.44
C VAL A 370 1.77 2.28 21.13
N VAL A 371 3.07 2.55 21.19
CA VAL A 371 3.99 2.24 20.08
C VAL A 371 4.38 0.77 20.18
N GLY A 372 4.04 -0.02 19.17
CA GLY A 372 4.22 -1.47 19.17
C GLY A 372 3.67 -2.14 17.91
N GLY A 373 3.78 -3.46 17.84
CA GLY A 373 3.29 -4.28 16.75
C GLY A 373 2.10 -5.14 17.12
N LEU A 374 1.94 -6.24 16.37
CA LEU A 374 0.83 -7.18 16.57
C LEU A 374 0.86 -7.84 17.94
N TRP A 375 2.04 -8.16 18.46
CA TRP A 375 2.18 -8.88 19.72
C TRP A 375 1.87 -7.98 20.92
N GLU A 376 2.20 -6.70 20.84
CA GLU A 376 1.75 -5.70 21.82
C GLU A 376 0.23 -5.55 21.79
N ALA A 377 -0.39 -5.53 20.61
CA ALA A 377 -1.85 -5.50 20.49
C ALA A 377 -2.52 -6.76 21.06
N VAL A 378 -1.90 -7.94 20.88
CA VAL A 378 -2.35 -9.21 21.49
C VAL A 378 -2.21 -9.16 23.01
N ALA A 379 -1.11 -8.61 23.54
CA ALA A 379 -0.89 -8.46 24.98
C ALA A 379 -1.94 -7.52 25.61
N LEU A 380 -2.25 -6.38 24.97
CA LEU A 380 -3.33 -5.49 25.40
C LEU A 380 -4.70 -6.16 25.32
N ALA A 381 -4.95 -6.95 24.27
CA ALA A 381 -6.19 -7.70 24.12
C ALA A 381 -6.36 -8.75 25.22
N LYS A 382 -5.27 -9.43 25.63
CA LYS A 382 -5.24 -10.34 26.78
C LYS A 382 -5.59 -9.61 28.07
N GLN A 383 -4.90 -8.48 28.32
CA GLN A 383 -5.12 -7.66 29.52
C GLN A 383 -6.58 -7.21 29.62
N ALA A 384 -7.13 -6.65 28.54
CA ALA A 384 -8.51 -6.17 28.50
C ALA A 384 -9.55 -7.30 28.64
N ALA A 385 -9.18 -8.54 28.28
CA ALA A 385 -10.03 -9.73 28.44
C ALA A 385 -9.82 -10.47 29.78
N GLY A 386 -9.01 -9.93 30.69
CA GLY A 386 -8.70 -10.58 31.97
C GLY A 386 -7.97 -11.91 31.80
N ILE A 387 -7.09 -12.00 30.79
CA ILE A 387 -6.24 -13.17 30.55
C ILE A 387 -4.82 -12.85 31.05
N PRO A 388 -4.26 -13.64 31.99
CA PRO A 388 -2.88 -13.47 32.45
C PRO A 388 -1.87 -13.50 31.29
N GLN A 389 -0.77 -12.75 31.38
CA GLN A 389 0.16 -12.58 30.26
C GLN A 389 1.00 -13.83 29.97
N GLU A 390 1.17 -14.69 30.96
CA GLU A 390 1.77 -16.01 30.89
C GLU A 390 0.86 -17.07 30.23
N ASP A 391 -0.46 -16.85 30.23
CA ASP A 391 -1.41 -17.82 29.66
C ASP A 391 -1.28 -17.90 28.13
N LYS A 392 -1.21 -19.12 27.61
CA LYS A 392 -1.26 -19.36 26.16
C LYS A 392 -2.64 -18.98 25.62
N VAL A 393 -2.65 -18.31 24.46
CA VAL A 393 -3.85 -17.98 23.68
C VAL A 393 -3.69 -18.47 22.26
N THR A 394 -4.80 -18.86 21.64
CA THR A 394 -4.81 -19.19 20.21
C THR A 394 -5.16 -17.93 19.42
N VAL A 395 -4.21 -17.43 18.63
CA VAL A 395 -4.43 -16.31 17.71
C VAL A 395 -5.02 -16.86 16.41
N VAL A 396 -6.22 -16.40 16.04
CA VAL A 396 -6.95 -16.87 14.85
C VAL A 396 -7.12 -15.72 13.87
N GLU A 397 -6.68 -15.89 12.63
CA GLU A 397 -6.94 -14.92 11.57
C GLU A 397 -8.34 -15.12 10.97
N VAL A 398 -9.14 -14.06 11.00
CA VAL A 398 -10.52 -14.05 10.47
C VAL A 398 -10.55 -13.64 9.00
N SER A 399 -9.46 -13.07 8.50
CA SER A 399 -9.30 -12.67 7.11
C SER A 399 -7.83 -12.80 6.73
N ARG A 400 -7.53 -13.66 5.76
CA ARG A 400 -6.23 -13.60 5.08
C ARG A 400 -6.33 -12.51 4.03
N ALA A 401 -5.40 -11.55 4.06
CA ALA A 401 -5.20 -10.70 2.89
C ALA A 401 -4.76 -11.61 1.75
N THR A 402 -5.50 -11.63 0.66
CA THR A 402 -5.01 -12.21 -0.59
C THR A 402 -4.02 -11.19 -1.14
N THR A 403 -2.72 -11.41 -0.89
CA THR A 403 -1.67 -10.69 -1.61
C THR A 403 -1.83 -11.05 -3.08
N SER A 404 -2.37 -10.12 -3.86
CA SER A 404 -2.32 -10.25 -5.32
C SER A 404 -0.86 -10.22 -5.75
N PRO A 405 -0.38 -11.17 -6.57
CA PRO A 405 0.94 -11.09 -7.19
C PRO A 405 1.14 -9.78 -7.97
N LEU A 406 0.06 -9.17 -8.48
CA LEU A 406 0.11 -7.83 -9.10
C LEU A 406 0.33 -6.69 -8.10
N ALA A 407 -0.04 -6.85 -6.82
CA ALA A 407 0.27 -5.85 -5.79
C ALA A 407 1.77 -5.81 -5.46
N LEU A 408 2.47 -6.94 -5.63
CA LEU A 408 3.95 -7.03 -5.58
C LEU A 408 4.61 -6.38 -6.81
N LEU A 409 3.95 -6.39 -7.97
CA LEU A 409 4.40 -5.72 -9.20
C LEU A 409 4.02 -4.23 -9.27
N GLY A 410 3.18 -3.74 -8.35
CA GLY A 410 2.67 -2.36 -8.31
C GLY A 410 3.69 -1.31 -7.86
N VAL A 411 4.89 -1.72 -7.44
CA VAL A 411 6.03 -0.82 -7.17
C VAL A 411 6.60 -0.37 -8.53
N GLY A 412 5.96 0.60 -9.19
CA GLY A 412 6.50 1.20 -10.42
C GLY A 412 5.50 1.79 -11.42
N ALA A 413 4.18 1.61 -11.25
CA ALA A 413 3.23 2.27 -12.14
C ALA A 413 3.08 3.76 -11.76
N SER A 414 3.48 4.66 -12.66
CA SER A 414 3.23 6.10 -12.48
C SER A 414 1.72 6.37 -12.36
N ALA A 415 1.33 7.43 -11.62
CA ALA A 415 -0.08 7.84 -11.52
C ALA A 415 -0.74 7.99 -12.91
N ALA A 416 0.00 8.44 -13.92
CA ALA A 416 -0.49 8.57 -15.29
C ALA A 416 -0.87 7.21 -15.91
N SER A 417 -0.04 6.18 -15.72
CA SER A 417 -0.30 4.81 -16.23
C SER A 417 -1.52 4.18 -15.56
N LEU A 418 -1.68 4.41 -14.26
CA LEU A 418 -2.84 3.94 -13.49
C LEU A 418 -4.12 4.68 -13.88
N VAL A 419 -4.07 6.00 -14.05
CA VAL A 419 -5.21 6.79 -14.55
C VAL A 419 -5.64 6.31 -15.93
N LEU A 420 -4.70 6.08 -16.85
CA LEU A 420 -5.02 5.60 -18.20
C LEU A 420 -5.61 4.19 -18.18
N ALA A 421 -5.04 3.26 -17.41
CA ALA A 421 -5.54 1.89 -17.32
C ALA A 421 -6.92 1.80 -16.66
N SER A 422 -7.14 2.55 -15.58
CA SER A 422 -8.44 2.56 -14.87
C SER A 422 -9.51 3.34 -15.63
N ALA A 423 -9.15 4.39 -16.37
CA ALA A 423 -10.08 5.08 -17.27
C ALA A 423 -10.47 4.16 -18.44
N ALA A 424 -9.51 3.49 -19.06
CA ALA A 424 -9.77 2.52 -20.12
C ALA A 424 -10.67 1.37 -19.64
N ALA A 425 -10.39 0.81 -18.46
CA ALA A 425 -11.22 -0.25 -17.87
C ALA A 425 -12.65 0.23 -17.55
N ALA A 426 -12.81 1.43 -17.01
CA ALA A 426 -14.13 1.98 -16.72
C ALA A 426 -14.92 2.29 -18.00
N VAL A 427 -14.27 2.79 -19.07
CA VAL A 427 -14.89 2.96 -20.39
C VAL A 427 -15.30 1.61 -20.97
N ALA A 428 -14.45 0.58 -20.87
CA ALA A 428 -14.77 -0.77 -21.32
C ALA A 428 -15.98 -1.39 -20.58
N GLN A 429 -16.23 -0.95 -19.34
CA GLN A 429 -17.40 -1.33 -18.54
C GLN A 429 -18.62 -0.40 -18.74
N GLY A 430 -18.61 0.43 -19.79
CA GLY A 430 -19.73 1.30 -20.16
C GLY A 430 -19.84 2.59 -19.35
N ALA A 431 -18.82 2.96 -18.57
CA ALA A 431 -18.79 4.27 -17.92
C ALA A 431 -18.55 5.36 -18.97
N SER A 432 -19.23 6.51 -18.81
CA SER A 432 -18.93 7.68 -19.64
C SER A 432 -17.46 8.09 -19.48
N PRO A 433 -16.81 8.69 -20.50
CA PRO A 433 -15.42 9.14 -20.39
C PRO A 433 -15.14 10.04 -19.18
N GLY A 434 -16.09 10.90 -18.80
CA GLY A 434 -16.00 11.72 -17.59
C GLY A 434 -16.04 10.89 -16.30
N THR A 435 -16.96 9.93 -16.21
CA THR A 435 -17.05 9.00 -15.06
C THR A 435 -15.82 8.10 -14.96
N ALA A 436 -15.30 7.64 -16.09
CA ALA A 436 -14.12 6.82 -16.19
C ALA A 436 -12.86 7.57 -15.72
N LEU A 437 -12.66 8.80 -16.20
CA LEU A 437 -11.56 9.67 -15.78
C LEU A 437 -11.66 10.03 -14.29
N GLN A 438 -12.87 10.32 -13.79
CA GLN A 438 -13.07 10.65 -12.38
C GLN A 438 -12.78 9.47 -11.44
N ARG A 439 -13.21 8.26 -11.81
CA ARG A 439 -12.86 7.01 -11.09
C ARG A 439 -11.36 6.74 -11.15
N ALA A 440 -10.75 6.98 -12.30
CA ALA A 440 -9.34 6.73 -12.55
C ALA A 440 -8.42 7.66 -11.77
N VAL A 441 -8.72 8.96 -11.78
CA VAL A 441 -7.96 9.96 -11.02
C VAL A 441 -8.19 9.79 -9.52
N GLY A 442 -9.40 9.43 -9.09
CA GLY A 442 -9.69 9.07 -7.69
C GLY A 442 -8.90 7.83 -7.22
N ALA A 443 -8.83 6.79 -8.04
CA ALA A 443 -8.06 5.58 -7.75
C ALA A 443 -6.55 5.86 -7.72
N ALA A 444 -6.02 6.63 -8.66
CA ALA A 444 -4.61 6.97 -8.71
C ALA A 444 -4.18 7.88 -7.55
N ALA A 445 -5.01 8.86 -7.15
CA ALA A 445 -4.75 9.69 -5.98
C ALA A 445 -4.76 8.89 -4.67
N MET A 446 -5.67 7.91 -4.53
CA MET A 446 -5.73 7.01 -3.36
C MET A 446 -4.60 5.99 -3.32
N GLN A 447 -4.17 5.47 -4.48
CA GLN A 447 -3.08 4.50 -4.58
C GLN A 447 -1.72 5.16 -4.36
N GLN A 448 -1.53 6.43 -4.75
CA GLN A 448 -0.30 7.15 -4.43
C GLN A 448 -0.18 7.51 -2.96
N LEU A 449 -1.27 7.74 -2.22
CA LEU A 449 -1.20 7.87 -0.75
C LEU A 449 -0.68 6.58 -0.08
N GLY A 450 -0.98 5.41 -0.65
CA GLY A 450 -0.34 4.15 -0.28
C GLY A 450 1.09 4.03 -0.81
N ALA A 451 1.37 4.54 -2.00
CA ALA A 451 2.71 4.53 -2.58
C ALA A 451 3.70 5.44 -1.83
N VAL A 452 3.27 6.52 -1.17
CA VAL A 452 4.16 7.34 -0.32
C VAL A 452 4.70 6.51 0.87
N ALA A 453 3.96 5.51 1.34
CA ALA A 453 4.46 4.54 2.33
C ALA A 453 5.36 3.46 1.70
N ALA A 454 5.19 3.16 0.41
CA ALA A 454 6.02 2.20 -0.33
C ALA A 454 7.23 2.82 -1.06
N ALA A 455 7.29 4.15 -1.18
CA ALA A 455 8.26 4.88 -2.00
C ALA A 455 9.61 5.13 -1.31
N ALA A 456 9.84 4.55 -0.13
CA ALA A 456 11.16 4.53 0.50
C ALA A 456 12.15 3.54 -0.17
N GLY A 457 12.04 3.29 -1.48
CA GLY A 457 13.00 2.41 -2.18
C GLY A 457 12.62 1.96 -3.59
N SER A 458 12.61 2.87 -4.58
CA SER A 458 12.81 2.49 -5.99
C SER A 458 13.16 3.69 -6.89
N PRO A 459 14.32 3.67 -7.58
CA PRO A 459 14.70 4.67 -8.57
C PRO A 459 14.40 4.14 -9.98
N PHE A 460 13.17 4.26 -10.45
CA PHE A 460 12.88 4.09 -11.88
C PHE A 460 11.99 5.22 -12.36
N GLY A 461 12.65 6.28 -12.83
CA GLY A 461 12.04 7.25 -13.73
C GLY A 461 11.74 6.57 -15.07
N MET A 462 10.54 6.80 -15.60
CA MET A 462 10.15 6.32 -16.93
C MET A 462 11.06 6.96 -18.00
N SER A 463 11.54 6.19 -18.97
CA SER A 463 12.42 6.74 -20.01
C SER A 463 11.67 7.75 -20.91
N PRO A 464 12.34 8.79 -21.42
CA PRO A 464 11.71 9.81 -22.29
C PRO A 464 11.01 9.22 -23.52
N ALA A 465 11.47 8.07 -24.02
CA ALA A 465 10.92 7.38 -25.18
C ALA A 465 9.49 6.86 -24.92
N VAL A 466 9.20 6.39 -23.70
CA VAL A 466 7.87 5.89 -23.33
C VAL A 466 6.87 7.04 -23.15
N LEU A 467 7.32 8.16 -22.58
CA LEU A 467 6.51 9.37 -22.47
C LEU A 467 6.17 9.94 -23.87
N GLN A 468 7.11 9.86 -24.81
CA GLN A 468 6.95 10.34 -26.18
C GLN A 468 6.02 9.44 -27.00
N ALA A 469 6.05 8.11 -26.79
CA ALA A 469 5.12 7.16 -27.40
C ALA A 469 3.67 7.33 -26.90
N LEU A 470 3.48 7.61 -25.61
CA LEU A 470 2.17 7.89 -25.03
C LEU A 470 1.58 9.23 -25.50
N LEU A 471 2.42 10.26 -25.65
CA LEU A 471 2.00 11.58 -26.15
C LEU A 471 1.66 11.57 -27.64
N SER A 472 2.35 10.76 -28.44
CA SER A 472 2.09 10.63 -29.88
C SER A 472 0.83 9.82 -30.19
N GLY A 473 0.50 8.81 -29.39
CA GLY A 473 -0.77 8.07 -29.51
C GLY A 473 -2.01 8.94 -29.23
N LEU A 474 -1.92 9.89 -28.30
CA LEU A 474 -3.02 10.81 -27.96
C LEU A 474 -3.24 11.92 -29.01
N GLN A 475 -2.23 12.25 -29.83
CA GLN A 475 -2.35 13.25 -30.88
C GLN A 475 -2.98 12.72 -32.18
N GLN A 476 -3.04 11.40 -32.39
CA GLN A 476 -3.44 10.83 -33.69
C GLN A 476 -4.81 10.14 -33.71
N GLY A 477 -5.54 10.09 -32.59
CA GLY A 477 -6.93 9.59 -32.58
C GLY A 477 -7.10 8.15 -33.09
N GLN A 478 -6.04 7.35 -33.15
CA GLN A 478 -6.11 5.94 -33.53
C GLN A 478 -6.28 5.06 -32.29
N VAL A 479 -7.39 4.33 -32.23
CA VAL A 479 -7.57 3.19 -31.33
C VAL A 479 -6.68 2.07 -31.86
N MET A 480 -5.50 1.90 -31.27
CA MET A 480 -4.66 0.72 -31.53
C MET A 480 -5.25 -0.47 -30.79
N ALA A 481 -5.93 -1.35 -31.54
CA ALA A 481 -6.14 -2.73 -31.11
C ALA A 481 -4.78 -3.43 -31.12
N PHE A 482 -4.30 -3.83 -29.95
CA PHE A 482 -3.12 -4.68 -29.84
C PHE A 482 -3.57 -6.15 -29.88
N ASP A 483 -3.42 -6.79 -31.04
CA ASP A 483 -3.29 -8.24 -31.11
C ASP A 483 -1.88 -8.61 -30.63
N PHE A 484 -1.81 -9.40 -29.57
CA PHE A 484 -0.57 -9.97 -29.06
C PHE A 484 -0.31 -11.28 -29.80
N ASP A 485 0.60 -11.28 -30.78
CA ASP A 485 1.10 -12.50 -31.40
C ASP A 485 2.35 -12.99 -30.65
N ALA A 486 2.22 -14.16 -30.02
CA ALA A 486 3.22 -14.73 -29.13
C ALA A 486 4.18 -15.66 -29.89
N ALA A 487 5.09 -15.09 -30.68
CA ALA A 487 6.25 -15.82 -31.23
C ALA A 487 7.33 -14.84 -31.71
N GLY A 488 8.16 -14.34 -30.80
CA GLY A 488 9.18 -13.34 -31.19
C GLY A 488 10.23 -13.01 -30.15
N MET A 489 10.67 -13.97 -29.33
CA MET A 489 11.92 -13.84 -28.56
C MET A 489 12.59 -15.20 -28.36
N ALA A 490 13.16 -15.73 -29.44
CA ALA A 490 14.24 -16.71 -29.38
C ALA A 490 15.06 -16.62 -30.66
N SER A 491 16.19 -15.90 -30.59
CA SER A 491 17.48 -16.20 -31.25
C SER A 491 18.23 -14.95 -31.72
N GLY A 492 19.41 -14.79 -31.13
CA GLY A 492 20.58 -14.18 -31.76
C GLY A 492 21.78 -14.71 -30.98
N GLY A 493 22.73 -15.45 -31.53
CA GLY A 493 22.84 -16.08 -32.85
C GLY A 493 24.05 -17.03 -32.83
N SER A 494 24.13 -17.94 -33.79
CA SER A 494 25.41 -18.50 -34.24
C SER A 494 25.25 -19.20 -35.59
N SER A 495 26.18 -18.90 -36.48
CA SER A 495 26.49 -19.50 -37.78
C SER A 495 26.36 -21.02 -37.87
N GLY A 496 25.95 -21.53 -39.05
CA GLY A 496 26.21 -22.91 -39.47
C GLY A 496 25.19 -23.46 -40.44
N LEU A 497 25.54 -23.50 -41.73
CA LEU A 497 24.87 -24.26 -42.79
C LEU A 497 24.70 -25.74 -42.39
N LEU A 498 23.51 -26.32 -42.61
CA LEU A 498 23.30 -27.63 -43.27
C LEU A 498 21.79 -27.98 -43.31
N SER A 499 21.42 -28.55 -44.45
CA SER A 499 20.10 -28.92 -44.97
C SER A 499 19.46 -30.18 -44.34
N GLY A 500 18.12 -30.24 -44.24
CA GLY A 500 17.35 -31.48 -44.07
C GLY A 500 15.85 -31.25 -43.76
N PRO A 501 14.91 -32.11 -44.21
CA PRO A 501 13.53 -31.69 -44.55
C PRO A 501 12.46 -31.92 -43.47
N ALA A 502 11.31 -31.29 -43.75
CA ALA A 502 10.07 -31.20 -42.99
C ALA A 502 9.41 -32.54 -42.60
N VAL A 503 8.64 -32.52 -41.50
CA VAL A 503 7.57 -33.48 -41.21
C VAL A 503 6.33 -32.73 -40.70
N ALA A 504 5.18 -33.24 -41.14
CA ALA A 504 3.86 -32.63 -41.21
C ALA A 504 3.16 -32.33 -39.87
N ALA A 505 2.30 -31.32 -39.92
CA ALA A 505 1.20 -31.11 -38.98
C ALA A 505 0.02 -32.04 -39.29
N PRO A 506 -0.80 -32.39 -38.28
CA PRO A 506 -2.20 -32.70 -38.51
C PRO A 506 -3.12 -31.59 -37.96
N SER A 507 -4.10 -31.28 -38.81
CA SER A 507 -5.30 -30.50 -38.59
C SER A 507 -6.27 -31.12 -37.57
N SER A 508 -6.99 -30.28 -36.83
CA SER A 508 -8.46 -30.11 -36.85
C SER A 508 -9.10 -29.90 -35.45
N GLY A 509 -9.61 -28.68 -35.25
CA GLY A 509 -10.86 -28.32 -34.56
C GLY A 509 -11.18 -28.85 -33.15
N SER A 510 -11.13 -27.97 -32.15
CA SER A 510 -12.15 -27.88 -31.08
C SER A 510 -12.03 -26.55 -30.31
N SER A 511 -13.16 -26.15 -29.73
CA SER A 511 -13.53 -24.90 -29.04
C SER A 511 -12.47 -24.09 -28.27
N LEU A 512 -12.45 -22.78 -28.53
CA LEU A 512 -12.03 -21.75 -27.58
C LEU A 512 -12.98 -21.78 -26.37
N PHE A 513 -12.59 -22.47 -25.30
CA PHE A 513 -12.96 -22.29 -23.88
C PHE A 513 -12.67 -23.63 -23.18
N ASP A 514 -11.39 -23.90 -22.90
CA ASP A 514 -10.98 -24.98 -22.00
C ASP A 514 -10.33 -24.37 -20.75
N GLU A 515 -10.92 -24.68 -19.59
CA GLU A 515 -10.52 -24.20 -18.25
C GLU A 515 -9.14 -24.73 -17.80
N ASP A 516 -8.54 -25.68 -18.53
CA ASP A 516 -7.25 -26.28 -18.20
C ASP A 516 -6.03 -25.41 -18.58
N GLY A 517 -6.19 -24.46 -19.50
CA GLY A 517 -5.12 -23.53 -19.91
C GLY A 517 -4.77 -22.51 -18.81
N LEU A 518 -5.78 -22.03 -18.08
CA LEU A 518 -5.61 -21.10 -16.95
C LEU A 518 -5.01 -21.80 -15.72
N GLY A 519 -5.34 -23.08 -15.51
CA GLY A 519 -4.74 -23.90 -14.45
C GLY A 519 -3.23 -24.08 -14.63
N SER A 520 -2.76 -24.31 -15.85
CA SER A 520 -1.32 -24.52 -16.14
C SER A 520 -0.50 -23.23 -16.06
N ALA A 521 -1.05 -22.08 -16.48
CA ALA A 521 -0.38 -20.78 -16.38
C ALA A 521 -0.31 -20.29 -14.92
N VAL A 522 -1.36 -20.54 -14.12
CA VAL A 522 -1.35 -20.25 -12.68
C VAL A 522 -0.39 -21.18 -11.93
N ALA A 523 -0.31 -22.46 -12.30
CA ALA A 523 0.65 -23.40 -11.71
C ALA A 523 2.11 -23.07 -12.09
N ALA A 524 2.37 -22.61 -13.32
CA ALA A 524 3.69 -22.18 -13.75
C ALA A 524 4.12 -20.86 -13.08
N ALA A 525 3.19 -19.93 -12.88
CA ALA A 525 3.43 -18.70 -12.13
C ALA A 525 3.64 -18.98 -10.63
N ASP A 526 2.89 -19.93 -10.03
CA ASP A 526 3.09 -20.37 -8.65
C ASP A 526 4.40 -21.13 -8.46
N ALA A 527 4.86 -21.90 -9.45
CA ALA A 527 6.16 -22.56 -9.44
C ALA A 527 7.30 -21.53 -9.53
N TRP A 528 7.21 -20.55 -10.42
CA TRP A 528 8.20 -19.47 -10.54
C TRP A 528 8.25 -18.56 -9.29
N LEU A 529 7.09 -18.25 -8.69
CA LEU A 529 7.01 -17.55 -7.40
C LEU A 529 7.48 -18.40 -6.22
N SER A 530 7.33 -19.72 -6.28
CA SER A 530 7.88 -20.64 -5.28
C SER A 530 9.40 -20.66 -5.34
N ASP A 531 9.99 -20.75 -6.54
CA ASP A 531 11.44 -20.72 -6.74
C ASP A 531 12.04 -19.35 -6.34
N ALA A 532 11.37 -18.25 -6.64
CA ALA A 532 11.81 -16.90 -6.23
C ALA A 532 11.71 -16.66 -4.70
N LEU A 533 10.82 -17.36 -4.00
CA LEU A 533 10.68 -17.28 -2.54
C LEU A 533 11.57 -18.30 -1.79
N GLU A 534 12.06 -19.35 -2.46
CA GLU A 534 13.04 -20.28 -1.90
C GLU A 534 14.45 -19.67 -1.78
N GLU A 535 14.76 -18.56 -2.47
CA GLU A 535 16.06 -17.88 -2.39
C GLU A 535 16.27 -17.03 -1.12
N TRP A 536 15.28 -16.90 -0.23
CA TRP A 536 15.35 -15.97 0.92
C TRP A 536 14.85 -16.56 2.23
N VAL A 537 15.28 -17.76 2.62
CA VAL A 537 15.32 -18.17 4.04
C VAL A 537 16.42 -19.22 4.24
N LEU A 538 17.49 -18.82 4.92
CA LEU A 538 18.38 -19.71 5.67
C LEU A 538 18.54 -19.16 7.08
#